data_AF-A0A0D2XJ61-F1
#
_entry.id   AF-A0A0D2XJ61-F1
#
_cell.length_a   1.000
_cell.length_b   1.000
_cell.length_c   1.000
_cell.angle_alpha   90.00
_cell.angle_beta   90.00
_cell.angle_gamma   90.00
#
_symmetry.space_group_name_H-M   'P 1'
#
loop_
_entity.id
_entity.type
_entity.pdbx_description
1 polymer ?
#
loop_
_entity_poly.entity_id
_entity_poly.type
_entity_poly.pdbx_seq_one_letter_code
_entity_poly.pdbx_strand_id
1 'polypeptide(L)'
;MQTFNILFITLATAVAGVTSSSSCPPFPASMTPFSYGFKEPKPPAIKPEYQAHFVQHKWNGELSHITAGFIQNSPSKGFVRADEAFDGVLASSTFDYSNVTKLGLVDNTLTTYDPKKAKPSVWRGYVNSNYPILNKTILIDNGAVFEGFVKRDFTPTPVAAWSIMYQNAIPVTVFVNECGVIVGYDYFAPELRTRVIMEFFNIQAK
;
A
#
# COMPACT_ATOMS: atom_id res chain seq x y z
N MET A 1 -31.71 -19.06 55.72
CA MET A 1 -31.36 -18.96 54.29
C MET A 1 -29.86 -18.78 54.20
N GLN A 2 -29.12 -19.82 53.77
CA GLN A 2 -27.66 -19.79 53.59
C GLN A 2 -27.35 -19.14 52.24
N THR A 3 -26.52 -18.10 52.25
CA THR A 3 -25.97 -17.47 51.05
C THR A 3 -24.67 -18.16 50.66
N PHE A 4 -24.68 -18.83 49.50
CA PHE A 4 -23.48 -19.37 48.85
C PHE A 4 -22.74 -18.22 48.15
N ASN A 5 -21.54 -17.87 48.62
CA ASN A 5 -20.62 -17.01 47.88
C ASN A 5 -19.77 -17.88 46.93
N ILE A 6 -20.01 -17.77 45.63
CA ILE A 6 -19.20 -18.41 44.60
C ILE A 6 -18.14 -17.38 44.14
N LEU A 7 -16.89 -17.65 44.51
CA LEU A 7 -15.72 -16.88 44.07
C LEU A 7 -15.33 -17.32 42.66
N PHE A 8 -15.59 -16.50 41.65
CA PHE A 8 -15.08 -16.69 40.29
C PHE A 8 -13.63 -16.21 40.22
N ILE A 9 -12.69 -17.15 40.14
CA ILE A 9 -11.28 -16.87 39.82
C ILE A 9 -11.18 -16.76 38.29
N THR A 10 -11.00 -15.54 37.78
CA THR A 10 -10.70 -15.30 36.37
C THR A 10 -9.22 -15.61 36.11
N LEU A 11 -8.96 -16.70 35.38
CA LEU A 11 -7.63 -16.98 34.84
C LEU A 11 -7.34 -16.01 33.68
N ALA A 12 -6.54 -14.97 33.93
CA ALA A 12 -6.01 -14.14 32.87
C ALA A 12 -4.92 -14.91 32.12
N THR A 13 -5.28 -15.55 31.01
CA THR A 13 -4.29 -16.07 30.06
C THR A 13 -3.59 -14.90 29.39
N ALA A 14 -2.36 -14.63 29.81
CA ALA A 14 -1.46 -13.74 29.08
C ALA A 14 -1.19 -14.36 27.70
N VAL A 15 -1.84 -13.82 26.68
CA VAL A 15 -1.52 -14.14 25.29
C VAL A 15 -0.15 -13.52 25.04
N ALA A 16 0.91 -14.34 25.07
CA ALA A 16 2.22 -13.94 24.60
C ALA A 16 2.06 -13.58 23.12
N GLY A 17 1.98 -12.29 22.82
CA GLY A 17 2.00 -11.79 21.45
C GLY A 17 3.30 -12.26 20.80
N VAL A 18 3.17 -13.03 19.73
CA VAL A 18 4.30 -13.37 18.87
C VAL A 18 4.76 -12.06 18.24
N THR A 19 5.74 -11.41 18.85
CA THR A 19 6.48 -10.34 18.20
C THR A 19 7.31 -11.02 17.12
N SER A 20 6.81 -10.99 15.89
CA SER A 20 7.64 -11.20 14.70
C SER A 20 8.74 -10.14 14.74
N SER A 21 9.86 -10.43 15.40
CA SER A 21 11.04 -9.57 15.31
C SER A 21 11.52 -9.66 13.88
N SER A 22 11.32 -8.56 13.15
CA SER A 22 11.91 -8.36 11.84
C SER A 22 13.40 -8.71 11.89
N SER A 23 13.87 -9.52 10.94
CA SER A 23 15.28 -9.89 10.81
C SER A 23 16.14 -8.75 10.26
N CYS A 24 15.52 -7.62 9.91
CA CYS A 24 16.20 -6.49 9.31
C CYS A 24 16.70 -5.53 10.39
N PRO A 25 17.85 -4.85 10.17
CA PRO A 25 18.32 -3.84 11.09
C PRO A 25 17.27 -2.73 11.25
N PRO A 26 17.09 -2.19 12.47
CA PRO A 26 16.22 -1.04 12.67
C PRO A 26 16.73 0.17 11.89
N PHE A 27 15.85 1.14 11.65
CA PHE A 27 16.26 2.41 11.06
C PHE A 27 17.35 3.09 11.92
N PRO A 28 18.37 3.71 11.29
CA PRO A 28 19.39 4.46 12.02
C PRO A 28 18.80 5.55 12.90
N ALA A 29 19.36 5.73 14.10
CA ALA A 29 18.96 6.82 15.00
C ALA A 29 19.13 8.22 14.39
N SER A 30 20.01 8.38 13.40
CA SER A 30 20.18 9.62 12.64
C SER A 30 18.98 9.99 11.76
N MET A 31 18.05 9.06 11.53
CA MET A 31 16.81 9.34 10.79
C MET A 31 15.69 9.85 11.69
N THR A 32 15.87 9.87 13.02
CA THR A 32 14.84 10.33 13.95
C THR A 32 14.63 11.84 13.81
N PRO A 33 13.44 12.30 13.37
CA PRO A 33 13.14 13.72 13.28
C PRO A 33 13.31 14.42 14.63
N PHE A 34 13.77 15.67 14.61
CA PHE A 34 14.06 16.49 15.80
C PHE A 34 15.17 15.96 16.73
N SER A 35 15.90 14.91 16.34
CA SER A 35 17.12 14.53 17.05
C SER A 35 18.29 15.45 16.67
N TYR A 36 19.19 15.74 17.62
CA TYR A 36 20.39 16.54 17.37
C TYR A 36 21.29 15.92 16.28
N GLY A 37 21.29 14.58 16.19
CA GLY A 37 22.05 13.83 15.19
C GLY A 37 21.33 13.61 13.87
N PHE A 38 20.21 14.29 13.63
CA PHE A 38 19.41 14.08 12.42
C PHE A 38 20.21 14.36 11.15
N LYS A 39 20.11 13.45 10.19
CA LYS A 39 20.63 13.58 8.84
C LYS A 39 19.57 13.07 7.89
N GLU A 40 19.20 13.87 6.91
CA GLU A 40 18.28 13.43 5.86
C GLU A 40 18.85 12.17 5.20
N PRO A 41 18.13 11.03 5.28
CA PRO A 41 18.58 9.80 4.68
C PRO A 41 18.49 9.89 3.16
N LYS A 42 19.41 9.23 2.47
CA LYS A 42 19.27 9.04 1.02
C LYS A 42 18.09 8.10 0.73
N PRO A 43 17.33 8.32 -0.36
CA PRO A 43 16.31 7.39 -0.80
C PRO A 43 16.83 5.96 -0.93
N PRO A 44 16.17 4.96 -0.33
CA PRO A 44 16.60 3.58 -0.41
C PRO A 44 16.13 2.95 -1.73
N ALA A 45 16.85 1.92 -2.16
CA ALA A 45 16.28 0.95 -3.08
C ALA A 45 15.24 0.10 -2.32
N ILE A 46 14.17 -0.29 -3.00
CA ILE A 46 13.10 -1.11 -2.43
C ILE A 46 13.15 -2.55 -2.95
N LYS A 47 12.39 -3.45 -2.34
CA LYS A 47 12.06 -4.79 -2.88
C LYS A 47 10.86 -4.67 -3.83
N PRO A 48 11.10 -4.67 -5.16
CA PRO A 48 10.08 -4.28 -6.12
C PRO A 48 9.11 -5.42 -6.46
N GLU A 49 9.53 -6.68 -6.31
CA GLU A 49 8.67 -7.82 -6.62
C GLU A 49 7.88 -8.18 -5.38
N TYR A 50 6.58 -7.90 -5.39
CA TYR A 50 5.75 -8.22 -4.23
C TYR A 50 4.32 -8.60 -4.59
N GLN A 51 3.73 -9.34 -3.66
CA GLN A 51 2.30 -9.62 -3.60
C GLN A 51 1.80 -9.25 -2.21
N ALA A 52 0.62 -8.68 -2.11
CA ALA A 52 0.02 -8.30 -0.84
C ALA A 52 -1.50 -8.32 -0.91
N HIS A 53 -2.14 -8.45 0.25
CA HIS A 53 -3.51 -8.00 0.40
C HIS A 53 -3.50 -6.50 0.69
N PHE A 54 -4.58 -5.80 0.34
CA PHE A 54 -4.67 -4.37 0.55
C PHE A 54 -6.04 -3.92 1.01
N VAL A 55 -6.08 -2.76 1.67
CA VAL A 55 -7.26 -1.91 1.83
C VAL A 55 -6.93 -0.55 1.23
N GLN A 56 -7.82 -0.05 0.37
CA GLN A 56 -7.72 1.29 -0.20
C GLN A 56 -8.95 2.10 0.17
N HIS A 57 -8.75 3.35 0.59
CA HIS A 57 -9.83 4.33 0.67
C HIS A 57 -9.53 5.49 -0.28
N LYS A 58 -10.49 5.77 -1.16
CA LYS A 58 -10.50 6.90 -2.07
C LYS A 58 -11.66 7.83 -1.72
N TRP A 59 -11.37 9.12 -1.51
CA TRP A 59 -12.42 10.08 -1.19
C TRP A 59 -12.16 11.51 -1.67
N ASN A 60 -13.25 12.24 -1.86
CA ASN A 60 -13.31 13.68 -2.10
C ASN A 60 -14.66 14.22 -1.59
N GLY A 61 -15.09 15.42 -2.00
CA GLY A 61 -16.36 16.00 -1.57
C GLY A 61 -17.63 15.25 -2.02
N GLU A 62 -17.52 14.36 -3.01
CA GLU A 62 -18.64 13.66 -3.66
C GLU A 62 -18.50 12.13 -3.63
N LEU A 63 -17.33 11.61 -3.24
CA LEU A 63 -16.97 10.20 -3.31
C LEU A 63 -16.40 9.73 -1.97
N SER A 64 -16.83 8.54 -1.53
CA SER A 64 -16.14 7.74 -0.53
C SER A 64 -16.20 6.28 -0.96
N HIS A 65 -15.04 5.70 -1.27
CA HIS A 65 -14.94 4.37 -1.86
C HIS A 65 -13.85 3.58 -1.14
N ILE A 66 -14.26 2.57 -0.37
CA ILE A 66 -13.36 1.67 0.37
C ILE A 66 -13.38 0.31 -0.31
N THR A 67 -12.24 -0.12 -0.82
CA THR A 67 -12.07 -1.40 -1.49
C THR A 67 -11.02 -2.22 -0.77
N ALA A 68 -11.17 -3.54 -0.79
CA ALA A 68 -10.18 -4.48 -0.26
C ALA A 68 -9.85 -5.50 -1.33
N GLY A 69 -8.61 -6.00 -1.34
CA GLY A 69 -8.16 -6.79 -2.46
C GLY A 69 -6.80 -7.42 -2.34
N PHE A 70 -6.30 -7.88 -3.48
CA PHE A 70 -4.98 -8.45 -3.69
C PHE A 70 -4.25 -7.67 -4.78
N ILE A 71 -2.98 -7.36 -4.55
CA ILE A 71 -2.12 -6.67 -5.50
C ILE A 71 -0.87 -7.50 -5.77
N GLN A 72 -0.45 -7.53 -7.03
CA GLN A 72 0.85 -8.01 -7.46
C GLN A 72 1.57 -6.90 -8.22
N ASN A 73 2.75 -6.50 -7.75
CA ASN A 73 3.65 -5.61 -8.45
C ASN A 73 4.82 -6.44 -8.98
N SER A 74 4.96 -6.50 -10.31
CA SER A 74 6.03 -7.22 -10.99
C SER A 74 6.76 -6.36 -12.03
N PRO A 75 7.64 -5.44 -11.60
CA PRO A 75 8.40 -4.59 -12.49
C PRO A 75 9.30 -5.34 -13.46
N SER A 76 9.83 -6.51 -13.09
CA SER A 76 10.60 -7.37 -14.01
C SER A 76 9.78 -7.84 -15.22
N LYS A 77 8.45 -7.81 -15.12
CA LYS A 77 7.51 -8.14 -16.20
C LYS A 77 6.79 -6.92 -16.76
N GLY A 78 7.10 -5.71 -16.28
CA GLY A 78 6.36 -4.50 -16.62
C GLY A 78 4.87 -4.62 -16.28
N PHE A 79 4.53 -5.23 -15.14
CA PHE A 79 3.16 -5.65 -14.88
C PHE A 79 2.69 -5.32 -13.46
N VAL A 80 1.44 -4.87 -13.35
CA VAL A 80 0.72 -4.78 -12.07
C VAL A 80 -0.64 -5.44 -12.23
N ARG A 81 -1.04 -6.25 -11.25
CA ARG A 81 -2.41 -6.77 -11.13
C ARG A 81 -3.03 -6.29 -9.83
N ALA A 82 -4.29 -5.89 -9.91
CA ALA A 82 -5.10 -5.59 -8.74
C ALA A 82 -6.43 -6.33 -8.86
N ASP A 83 -6.70 -7.22 -7.91
CA ASP A 83 -8.01 -7.84 -7.72
C ASP A 83 -8.66 -7.16 -6.54
N GLU A 84 -9.91 -6.73 -6.68
CA GLU A 84 -10.55 -5.87 -5.70
C GLU A 84 -12.03 -6.21 -5.50
N ALA A 85 -12.54 -5.89 -4.32
CA ALA A 85 -13.93 -6.08 -3.93
C ALA A 85 -14.49 -4.76 -3.39
N PHE A 86 -15.60 -4.31 -3.96
CA PHE A 86 -16.33 -3.13 -3.54
C PHE A 86 -17.84 -3.35 -3.69
N ASP A 87 -18.62 -3.05 -2.65
CA ASP A 87 -20.08 -3.11 -2.65
C ASP A 87 -20.65 -4.44 -3.21
N GLY A 88 -20.04 -5.56 -2.82
CA GLY A 88 -20.44 -6.90 -3.26
C GLY A 88 -20.07 -7.25 -4.71
N VAL A 89 -19.36 -6.36 -5.42
CA VAL A 89 -18.85 -6.56 -6.78
C VAL A 89 -17.36 -6.87 -6.71
N LEU A 90 -16.92 -7.85 -7.52
CA LEU A 90 -15.50 -8.15 -7.68
C LEU A 90 -14.99 -7.57 -9.00
N ALA A 91 -13.77 -7.08 -9.00
CA ALA A 91 -13.08 -6.63 -10.20
C ALA A 91 -11.63 -7.15 -10.22
N SER A 92 -11.09 -7.34 -11.42
CA SER A 92 -9.69 -7.68 -11.65
C SER A 92 -9.15 -6.77 -12.75
N SER A 93 -8.14 -5.98 -12.44
CA SER A 93 -7.42 -5.14 -13.38
C SER A 93 -6.03 -5.71 -13.61
N THR A 94 -5.61 -5.71 -14.87
CA THR A 94 -4.28 -6.14 -15.31
C THR A 94 -3.65 -5.01 -16.12
N PHE A 95 -2.62 -4.38 -15.55
CA PHE A 95 -1.94 -3.22 -16.10
C PHE A 95 -0.63 -3.65 -16.75
N ASP A 96 -0.50 -3.41 -18.05
CA ASP A 96 0.70 -3.66 -18.82
C ASP A 96 1.52 -2.36 -18.98
N TYR A 97 2.50 -2.18 -18.11
CA TYR A 97 3.46 -1.08 -18.13
C TYR A 97 4.54 -1.22 -19.20
N SER A 98 4.56 -2.31 -19.98
CA SER A 98 5.33 -2.36 -21.22
C SER A 98 4.61 -1.69 -22.40
N ASN A 99 3.30 -1.46 -22.26
CA ASN A 99 2.45 -0.78 -23.25
C ASN A 99 1.87 0.52 -22.68
N VAL A 100 2.63 1.60 -22.80
CA VAL A 100 2.28 2.93 -22.24
C VAL A 100 2.23 3.97 -23.36
N THR A 101 1.19 4.80 -23.35
CA THR A 101 1.06 5.92 -24.30
C THR A 101 2.11 7.01 -24.02
N LYS A 102 2.29 7.94 -24.97
CA LYS A 102 3.16 9.13 -24.77
C LYS A 102 2.73 10.00 -23.59
N LEU A 103 1.48 9.91 -23.16
CA LEU A 103 0.92 10.66 -22.02
C LEU A 103 1.06 9.89 -20.70
N GLY A 104 1.71 8.73 -20.67
CA GLY A 104 1.87 7.94 -19.45
C GLY A 104 0.66 7.07 -19.09
N LEU A 105 -0.37 7.00 -19.95
CA LEU A 105 -1.52 6.11 -19.75
C LEU A 105 -1.14 4.67 -20.06
N VAL A 106 -1.53 3.75 -19.17
CA VAL A 106 -1.13 2.34 -19.15
C VAL A 106 -2.26 1.48 -19.73
N ASP A 107 -1.92 0.50 -20.57
CA ASP A 107 -2.90 -0.48 -21.07
C ASP A 107 -3.45 -1.32 -19.90
N ASN A 108 -4.76 -1.30 -19.72
CA ASN A 108 -5.46 -2.03 -18.69
C ASN A 108 -6.54 -2.91 -19.29
N THR A 109 -6.60 -4.17 -18.87
CA THR A 109 -7.79 -5.01 -19.01
C THR A 109 -8.48 -5.16 -17.66
N LEU A 110 -9.71 -4.65 -17.57
CA LEU A 110 -10.59 -4.73 -16.41
C LEU A 110 -11.67 -5.79 -16.66
N THR A 111 -11.75 -6.76 -15.76
CA THR A 111 -12.84 -7.74 -15.71
C THR A 111 -13.67 -7.50 -14.46
N THR A 112 -14.97 -7.27 -14.61
CA THR A 112 -15.91 -7.05 -13.49
C THR A 112 -16.90 -8.20 -13.39
N TYR A 113 -17.08 -8.72 -12.19
CA TYR A 113 -17.98 -9.81 -11.84
C TYR A 113 -19.16 -9.23 -11.05
N ASP A 114 -20.24 -8.92 -11.76
CA ASP A 114 -21.50 -8.46 -11.18
C ASP A 114 -22.38 -9.68 -10.87
N PRO A 115 -22.81 -9.89 -9.61
CA PRO A 115 -23.64 -11.04 -9.24
C PRO A 115 -25.00 -11.07 -9.96
N LYS A 116 -25.45 -9.96 -10.53
CA LYS A 116 -26.70 -9.88 -11.31
C LYS A 116 -26.52 -10.32 -12.77
N LYS A 117 -25.29 -10.58 -13.22
CA LYS A 117 -24.98 -10.98 -14.59
C LYS A 117 -24.44 -12.40 -14.64
N ALA A 118 -24.90 -13.18 -15.63
CA ALA A 118 -24.44 -14.55 -15.84
C ALA A 118 -22.98 -14.65 -16.36
N LYS A 119 -22.44 -13.55 -16.90
CA LYS A 119 -21.08 -13.48 -17.45
C LYS A 119 -20.38 -12.22 -16.96
N PRO A 120 -19.05 -12.27 -16.74
CA PRO A 120 -18.28 -11.08 -16.40
C PRO A 120 -18.29 -10.08 -17.56
N SER A 121 -18.18 -8.79 -17.20
CA SER A 121 -17.97 -7.71 -18.17
C SER A 121 -16.47 -7.49 -18.33
N VAL A 122 -15.99 -7.35 -19.57
CA VAL A 122 -14.57 -7.11 -19.86
C VAL A 122 -14.45 -5.79 -20.61
N TRP A 123 -13.57 -4.92 -20.13
CA TRP A 123 -13.18 -3.67 -20.78
C TRP A 123 -11.66 -3.62 -20.93
N ARG A 124 -11.17 -3.07 -22.03
CA ARG A 124 -9.74 -2.81 -22.25
C ARG A 124 -9.53 -1.41 -22.80
N GLY A 125 -8.52 -0.72 -22.27
CA GLY A 125 -8.12 0.60 -22.74
C GLY A 125 -6.99 1.19 -21.91
N TYR A 126 -6.55 2.39 -22.29
CA TYR A 126 -5.46 3.09 -21.61
C TYR A 126 -5.99 3.95 -20.47
N VAL A 127 -5.40 3.83 -19.29
CA VAL A 127 -5.82 4.55 -18.07
C VAL A 127 -4.65 5.18 -17.34
N ASN A 128 -4.91 6.24 -16.57
CA ASN A 128 -3.99 6.66 -15.52
C ASN A 128 -4.23 5.74 -14.31
N SER A 129 -3.31 4.82 -14.05
CA SER A 129 -3.53 3.75 -13.08
C SER A 129 -3.50 4.26 -11.65
N ASN A 130 -4.46 3.82 -10.82
CA ASN A 130 -4.43 3.99 -9.37
C ASN A 130 -3.43 3.04 -8.68
N TYR A 131 -2.83 2.13 -9.45
CA TYR A 131 -1.87 1.12 -9.00
C TYR A 131 -0.54 1.31 -9.73
N PRO A 132 0.31 2.27 -9.29
CA PRO A 132 1.58 2.57 -9.94
C PRO A 132 2.51 1.35 -9.94
N ILE A 133 3.41 1.29 -10.92
CA ILE A 133 4.48 0.30 -10.92
C ILE A 133 5.64 0.80 -10.07
N LEU A 134 5.98 0.06 -9.02
CA LEU A 134 7.01 0.47 -8.06
C LEU A 134 8.28 -0.34 -8.31
N ASN A 135 9.16 0.21 -9.15
CA ASN A 135 10.44 -0.41 -9.48
C ASN A 135 11.48 -0.24 -8.35
N LYS A 136 12.60 -0.97 -8.42
CA LYS A 136 13.63 -1.02 -7.37
C LYS A 136 14.16 0.36 -6.98
N THR A 137 14.28 1.25 -7.95
CA THR A 137 14.91 2.57 -7.81
C THR A 137 13.89 3.69 -7.80
N ILE A 138 12.59 3.41 -7.67
CA ILE A 138 11.52 4.42 -7.83
C ILE A 138 11.73 5.63 -6.91
N LEU A 139 12.17 5.42 -5.67
CA LEU A 139 12.47 6.48 -4.72
C LEU A 139 13.75 7.24 -5.07
N ILE A 140 14.75 6.55 -5.63
CA ILE A 140 16.02 7.15 -6.04
C ILE A 140 15.80 8.01 -7.30
N ASP A 141 15.17 7.44 -8.31
CA ASP A 141 14.97 8.05 -9.63
C ASP A 141 14.05 9.29 -9.56
N ASN A 142 13.12 9.31 -8.59
CA ASN A 142 12.25 10.46 -8.35
C ASN A 142 12.79 11.42 -7.28
N GLY A 143 14.02 11.22 -6.78
CA GLY A 143 14.63 12.09 -5.79
C GLY A 143 13.80 12.21 -4.50
N ALA A 144 13.34 11.08 -3.96
CA ALA A 144 12.39 11.05 -2.87
C ALA A 144 12.86 11.85 -1.64
N VAL A 145 11.91 12.52 -0.98
CA VAL A 145 12.17 13.27 0.25
C VAL A 145 11.66 12.48 1.43
N PHE A 146 12.48 12.32 2.47
CA PHE A 146 12.08 11.64 3.69
C PHE A 146 11.15 12.54 4.52
N GLU A 147 9.93 12.05 4.81
CA GLU A 147 8.92 12.80 5.57
C GLU A 147 8.97 12.51 7.08
N GLY A 148 9.71 11.47 7.49
CA GLY A 148 9.73 10.99 8.87
C GLY A 148 9.20 9.57 9.03
N PHE A 149 9.05 9.16 10.28
CA PHE A 149 8.45 7.87 10.63
C PHE A 149 6.95 8.04 10.92
N VAL A 150 6.15 7.12 10.40
CA VAL A 150 4.70 7.10 10.61
C VAL A 150 4.23 5.72 11.06
N LYS A 151 3.11 5.68 11.77
CA LYS A 151 2.40 4.43 12.06
C LYS A 151 1.37 4.16 10.96
N ARG A 152 1.22 2.89 10.57
CA ARG A 152 0.18 2.40 9.65
C ARG A 152 -0.71 1.40 10.38
N ASP A 153 -1.96 1.25 9.97
CA ASP A 153 -2.94 0.44 10.70
C ASP A 153 -2.59 -1.06 10.64
N PHE A 154 -2.09 -1.54 9.51
CA PHE A 154 -1.71 -2.95 9.35
C PHE A 154 -0.21 -3.24 9.55
N THR A 155 0.59 -2.24 9.96
CA THR A 155 2.02 -2.43 10.24
C THR A 155 2.33 -2.17 11.71
N PRO A 156 2.86 -3.16 12.47
CA PRO A 156 3.04 -3.04 13.92
C PRO A 156 4.15 -2.05 14.31
N THR A 157 5.15 -1.86 13.46
CA THR A 157 6.28 -0.96 13.67
C THR A 157 6.14 0.31 12.83
N PRO A 158 6.70 1.45 13.28
CA PRO A 158 6.78 2.65 12.45
C PRO A 158 7.55 2.39 11.16
N VAL A 159 7.11 3.01 10.08
CA VAL A 159 7.72 2.91 8.75
C VAL A 159 8.20 4.27 8.26
N ALA A 160 9.18 4.28 7.36
CA ALA A 160 9.69 5.49 6.75
C ALA A 160 8.75 5.95 5.63
N ALA A 161 8.32 7.21 5.67
CA ALA A 161 7.52 7.85 4.63
C ALA A 161 8.42 8.61 3.64
N TRP A 162 8.17 8.43 2.34
CA TRP A 162 8.97 9.00 1.26
C TRP A 162 8.08 9.67 0.21
N SER A 163 8.24 10.98 0.04
CA SER A 163 7.51 11.78 -0.94
C SER A 163 8.17 11.73 -2.31
N ILE A 164 7.40 11.45 -3.37
CA ILE A 164 7.82 11.52 -4.78
C ILE A 164 6.79 12.24 -5.64
N MET A 165 7.23 12.75 -6.79
CA MET A 165 6.33 13.22 -7.86
C MET A 165 6.21 12.16 -8.95
N TYR A 166 5.26 11.23 -8.80
CA TYR A 166 5.05 10.18 -9.79
C TYR A 166 4.59 10.77 -11.13
N GLN A 167 5.22 10.32 -12.22
CA GLN A 167 5.06 10.92 -13.56
C GLN A 167 5.30 12.44 -13.59
N ASN A 168 6.10 12.98 -12.66
CA ASN A 168 6.35 14.41 -12.48
C ASN A 168 5.11 15.27 -12.21
N ALA A 169 3.97 14.65 -11.85
CA ALA A 169 2.68 15.36 -11.76
C ALA A 169 1.85 14.98 -10.53
N ILE A 170 1.97 13.74 -10.03
CA ILE A 170 1.12 13.21 -8.96
C ILE A 170 1.96 13.08 -7.69
N PRO A 171 1.66 13.84 -6.62
CA PRO A 171 2.30 13.65 -5.32
C PRO A 171 1.92 12.28 -4.75
N VAL A 172 2.93 11.46 -4.48
CA VAL A 172 2.79 10.13 -3.86
C VAL A 172 3.70 10.04 -2.66
N THR A 173 3.16 9.60 -1.52
CA THR A 173 3.96 9.20 -0.36
C THR A 173 4.04 7.68 -0.34
N VAL A 174 5.24 7.11 -0.45
CA VAL A 174 5.51 5.67 -0.38
C VAL A 174 5.98 5.32 1.03
N PHE A 175 5.38 4.29 1.63
CA PHE A 175 5.74 3.84 2.97
C PHE A 175 6.59 2.58 2.90
N VAL A 176 7.79 2.63 3.49
CA VAL A 176 8.78 1.55 3.42
C VAL A 176 9.21 1.15 4.82
N ASN A 177 9.18 -0.15 5.12
CA ASN A 177 9.69 -0.67 6.39
C ASN A 177 11.23 -0.81 6.38
N GLU A 178 11.80 -1.18 7.51
CA GLU A 178 13.24 -1.32 7.70
C GLU A 178 13.89 -2.42 6.85
N CYS A 179 13.08 -3.32 6.29
CA CYS A 179 13.51 -4.33 5.32
C CYS A 179 13.52 -3.86 3.86
N GLY A 180 13.19 -2.59 3.59
CA GLY A 180 13.03 -2.08 2.23
C GLY A 180 11.76 -2.59 1.53
N VAL A 181 10.77 -3.07 2.27
CA VAL A 181 9.48 -3.54 1.75
C VAL A 181 8.48 -2.39 1.78
N ILE A 182 7.78 -2.18 0.66
CA ILE A 182 6.66 -1.24 0.61
C ILE A 182 5.49 -1.82 1.41
N VAL A 183 4.95 -1.03 2.34
CA VAL A 183 3.77 -1.39 3.15
C VAL A 183 2.51 -0.64 2.73
N GLY A 184 2.61 0.20 1.71
CA GLY A 184 1.51 0.99 1.17
C GLY A 184 2.01 2.25 0.48
N TYR A 185 1.07 3.01 -0.05
CA TYR A 185 1.33 4.35 -0.56
C TYR A 185 0.06 5.19 -0.47
N ASP A 186 0.22 6.49 -0.38
CA ASP A 186 -0.87 7.44 -0.47
C ASP A 186 -0.62 8.39 -1.64
N TYR A 187 -1.67 8.89 -2.27
CA TYR A 187 -1.52 9.93 -3.27
C TYR A 187 -2.68 10.90 -3.28
N PHE A 188 -2.42 12.08 -3.85
CA PHE A 188 -3.44 13.08 -4.12
C PHE A 188 -3.55 13.24 -5.63
N ALA A 189 -4.71 12.90 -6.20
CA ALA A 189 -5.01 13.14 -7.61
C ALA A 189 -5.46 14.60 -7.77
N PRO A 190 -4.60 15.51 -8.29
CA PRO A 190 -4.85 16.95 -8.18
C PRO A 190 -6.07 17.41 -8.96
N GLU A 191 -6.25 16.88 -10.17
CA GLU A 191 -7.35 17.23 -11.07
C GLU A 191 -8.72 16.86 -10.48
N LEU A 192 -8.78 15.74 -9.74
CA LEU A 192 -10.01 15.26 -9.11
C LEU A 192 -10.16 15.74 -7.66
N ARG A 193 -9.16 16.47 -7.14
CA ARG A 193 -9.04 16.81 -5.71
C ARG A 193 -9.32 15.62 -4.79
N THR A 194 -8.80 14.45 -5.17
CA THR A 194 -9.13 13.18 -4.52
C THR A 194 -7.93 12.64 -3.76
N ARG A 195 -8.13 12.30 -2.49
CA ARG A 195 -7.13 11.59 -1.68
C ARG A 195 -7.35 10.10 -1.83
N VAL A 196 -6.26 9.37 -1.94
CA VAL A 196 -6.24 7.92 -1.88
C VAL A 196 -5.19 7.49 -0.88
N ILE A 197 -5.57 6.57 0.01
CA ILE A 197 -4.65 5.88 0.91
C ILE A 197 -4.72 4.40 0.61
N MET A 198 -3.56 3.76 0.59
CA MET A 198 -3.42 2.32 0.35
C MET A 198 -2.57 1.72 1.45
N GLU A 199 -3.10 0.75 2.15
CA GLU A 199 -2.35 -0.05 3.11
C GLU A 199 -2.26 -1.50 2.68
N PHE A 200 -1.08 -2.09 2.88
CA PHE A 200 -0.80 -3.48 2.57
C PHE A 200 -0.66 -4.32 3.84
N PHE A 201 -1.08 -5.58 3.73
CA PHE A 201 -0.90 -6.61 4.75
C PHE A 201 -0.67 -7.97 4.09
N ASN A 202 -0.20 -8.96 4.86
CA ASN A 202 0.19 -10.27 4.33
C ASN A 202 1.17 -10.18 3.14
N ILE A 203 2.17 -9.30 3.27
CA ILE A 203 3.09 -8.95 2.18
C ILE A 203 4.13 -10.06 1.98
N GLN A 204 4.30 -10.48 0.74
CA GLN A 204 5.39 -11.35 0.30
C GLN A 204 6.24 -10.58 -0.71
N ALA A 205 7.47 -10.22 -0.34
CA ALA A 205 8.36 -9.39 -1.14
C ALA A 205 9.73 -10.03 -1.36
N LYS A 206 10.31 -9.82 -2.55
CA LYS A 206 11.64 -10.29 -2.96
C LYS A 206 12.54 -9.14 -3.40
#